data_AF-A0A3M5XCB7-F1
#
_entry.id   AF-A0A3M5XCB7-F1
#
_cell.length_a   1.000
_cell.length_b   1.000
_cell.length_c   1.000
_cell.angle_alpha   90.00
_cell.angle_beta   90.00
_cell.angle_gamma   90.00
#
_symmetry.space_group_name_H-M   'P 1'
#
loop_
_entity.id
_entity.type
_entity.pdbx_description
1 polymer ?
#
loop_
_entity_poly.entity_id
_entity_poly.type
_entity_poly.pdbx_seq_one_letter_code
_entity_poly.pdbx_strand_id
1 'polypeptide(L)'
;MPTNASSRAAATCCKPQARSPEAFGLPLSQGMSLMTEDTIKRRARGLDRAFDILDFLKEKARPMRPNEIASGIGSPKSTVYELVASLLERRILETVGKDGHVYLGRQLYFLGQAHLRHFDFTREA
;
A
#
# COMPACT_ATOMS: atom_id res chain seq x y z
N MET A 1 4.88 17.03 -37.40
CA MET A 1 5.95 16.99 -38.41
C MET A 1 6.94 18.10 -38.08
N PRO A 2 8.29 17.92 -38.13
CA PRO A 2 9.06 16.79 -38.69
C PRO A 2 8.84 15.43 -38.00
N THR A 3 9.32 14.26 -38.43
CA THR A 3 10.20 13.81 -39.57
C THR A 3 11.73 14.02 -39.51
N ASN A 4 12.42 13.17 -38.75
CA ASN A 4 13.68 12.47 -39.13
C ASN A 4 13.87 11.31 -38.12
N ALA A 5 14.08 10.02 -38.43
CA ALA A 5 14.58 9.29 -39.60
C ALA A 5 16.11 9.16 -39.71
N SER A 6 16.71 8.28 -38.90
CA SER A 6 17.95 7.52 -39.16
C SER A 6 18.00 6.36 -38.14
N SER A 7 18.01 5.05 -38.46
CA SER A 7 19.00 4.26 -39.23
C SER A 7 20.35 4.14 -38.50
N ARG A 8 21.00 2.97 -38.32
CA ARG A 8 20.70 1.54 -38.59
C ARG A 8 21.68 0.64 -37.79
N ALA A 9 21.27 -0.61 -37.55
CA ALA A 9 22.06 -1.86 -37.52
C ALA A 9 23.42 -1.99 -36.76
N ALA A 10 23.47 -2.95 -35.82
CA ALA A 10 24.53 -3.99 -35.67
C ALA A 10 23.96 -5.11 -34.75
N ALA A 11 23.68 -6.32 -35.23
CA ALA A 11 24.60 -7.40 -35.63
C ALA A 11 25.19 -8.20 -34.46
N THR A 12 24.50 -9.29 -34.11
CA THR A 12 25.05 -10.65 -33.88
C THR A 12 26.30 -10.84 -33.02
N CYS A 13 26.13 -11.51 -31.86
CA CYS A 13 26.98 -12.66 -31.55
C CYS A 13 26.29 -13.67 -30.60
N CYS A 14 25.83 -14.80 -31.15
CA CYS A 14 25.66 -16.01 -30.34
C CYS A 14 27.03 -16.65 -30.12
N LYS A 15 27.34 -17.09 -28.89
CA LYS A 15 27.98 -18.40 -28.67
C LYS A 15 27.75 -18.90 -27.23
N PRO A 16 27.75 -20.22 -27.02
CA PRO A 16 27.34 -20.84 -25.76
C PRO A 16 28.55 -21.08 -24.83
N GLN A 17 28.27 -21.33 -23.56
CA GLN A 17 29.12 -22.19 -22.73
C GLN A 17 28.27 -23.30 -22.11
N ALA A 18 28.87 -24.47 -22.00
CA ALA A 18 28.18 -25.73 -21.77
C ALA A 18 28.39 -26.26 -20.35
N ARG A 19 27.42 -27.07 -19.90
CA ARG A 19 27.55 -28.18 -18.94
C ARG A 19 28.38 -27.94 -17.66
N SER A 20 27.68 -28.05 -16.54
CA SER A 20 28.02 -29.08 -15.55
C SER A 20 26.75 -29.91 -15.25
N PRO A 21 26.83 -31.25 -15.17
CA PRO A 21 25.77 -32.09 -14.61
C PRO A 21 25.90 -32.15 -13.08
N GLU A 22 25.12 -33.03 -12.45
CA GLU A 22 25.14 -33.34 -11.00
C GLU A 22 24.54 -32.25 -10.10
N ALA A 23 23.82 -32.55 -9.01
CA ALA A 23 23.09 -33.76 -8.63
C ALA A 23 22.06 -33.37 -7.55
N PHE A 24 21.23 -34.33 -7.14
CA PHE A 24 20.20 -34.31 -6.08
C PHE A 24 18.78 -33.88 -6.50
N GLY A 25 17.87 -34.83 -6.42
CA GLY A 25 16.45 -34.56 -6.33
C GLY A 25 16.06 -34.21 -4.89
N LEU A 26 15.01 -33.40 -4.75
CA LEU A 26 14.14 -33.20 -3.58
C LEU A 26 12.80 -32.62 -4.13
N PRO A 27 11.67 -32.68 -3.39
CA PRO A 27 10.37 -32.94 -3.99
C PRO A 27 9.65 -31.73 -4.60
N LEU A 28 8.86 -32.00 -5.65
CA LEU A 28 7.98 -31.05 -6.35
C LEU A 28 6.70 -30.70 -5.56
N SER A 29 6.83 -30.17 -4.34
CA SER A 29 5.69 -29.62 -3.57
C SER A 29 5.80 -28.12 -3.28
N GLN A 30 6.96 -27.50 -3.51
CA GLN A 30 7.26 -26.14 -3.06
C GLN A 30 6.98 -25.03 -4.10
N GLY A 31 5.95 -25.21 -4.93
CA GLY A 31 5.56 -24.25 -5.98
C GLY A 31 4.52 -23.20 -5.58
N MET A 32 3.67 -23.47 -4.57
CA MET A 32 2.49 -22.63 -4.27
C MET A 32 2.67 -21.64 -3.11
N SER A 33 3.72 -21.75 -2.29
CA SER A 33 3.83 -20.95 -1.05
C SER A 33 4.27 -19.50 -1.30
N LEU A 34 5.30 -19.29 -2.14
CA LEU A 34 5.99 -17.99 -2.30
C LEU A 34 5.08 -16.85 -2.78
N MET A 35 4.21 -17.11 -3.76
CA MET A 35 3.24 -16.10 -4.27
C MET A 35 2.31 -15.56 -3.17
N THR A 36 1.96 -16.42 -2.22
CA THR A 36 1.14 -16.04 -1.06
C THR A 36 1.92 -15.11 -0.15
N GLU A 37 3.18 -15.43 0.13
CA GLU A 37 4.00 -14.72 1.12
C GLU A 37 4.32 -13.28 0.70
N ASP A 38 4.70 -13.04 -0.56
CA ASP A 38 4.92 -11.69 -1.08
C ASP A 38 3.63 -10.86 -1.13
N THR A 39 2.50 -11.50 -1.46
CA THR A 39 1.19 -10.83 -1.46
C THR A 39 0.74 -10.47 -0.03
N ILE A 40 0.99 -11.35 0.95
CA ILE A 40 0.73 -11.09 2.37
C ILE A 40 1.65 -9.97 2.89
N LYS A 41 2.96 -10.01 2.60
CA LYS A 41 3.91 -8.94 2.96
C LYS A 41 3.52 -7.58 2.34
N ARG A 42 3.00 -7.58 1.11
CA ARG A 42 2.50 -6.37 0.44
C ARG A 42 1.21 -5.83 1.08
N ARG A 43 0.28 -6.71 1.46
CA ARG A 43 -0.95 -6.33 2.19
C ARG A 43 -0.67 -5.82 3.60
N ALA A 44 0.24 -6.46 4.34
CA ALA A 44 0.67 -6.01 5.66
C ALA A 44 1.20 -4.56 5.60
N ARG A 45 2.18 -4.30 4.72
CA ARG A 45 2.71 -2.95 4.50
C ARG A 45 1.63 -1.93 4.11
N GLY A 46 0.67 -2.33 3.27
CA GLY A 46 -0.46 -1.46 2.91
C GLY A 46 -1.38 -1.13 4.08
N LEU A 47 -1.60 -2.08 4.98
CA LEU A 47 -2.36 -1.88 6.22
C LEU A 47 -1.60 -0.96 7.19
N ASP A 48 -0.30 -1.18 7.38
CA ASP A 48 0.55 -0.32 8.22
C ASP A 48 0.49 1.13 7.74
N ARG A 49 0.68 1.37 6.43
CA ARG A 49 0.57 2.71 5.84
C ARG A 49 -0.84 3.30 5.93
N ALA A 50 -1.89 2.48 5.98
CA ALA A 50 -3.24 2.97 6.22
C ALA A 50 -3.41 3.49 7.66
N PHE A 51 -2.78 2.85 8.65
CA PHE A 51 -2.74 3.37 10.03
C PHE A 51 -1.88 4.64 10.13
N ASP A 52 -0.72 4.70 9.48
CA ASP A 52 0.12 5.92 9.42
C ASP A 52 -0.68 7.14 8.91
N ILE A 53 -1.52 6.95 7.87
CA ILE A 53 -2.40 8.01 7.33
C ILE A 53 -3.41 8.48 8.39
N LEU A 54 -3.99 7.57 9.17
CA LEU A 54 -4.99 7.89 10.19
C LEU A 54 -4.37 8.61 11.38
N ASP A 55 -3.22 8.15 11.87
CA ASP A 55 -2.51 8.82 12.96
C ASP A 55 -1.96 10.20 12.54
N PHE A 56 -1.46 10.35 11.31
CA PHE A 56 -1.05 11.67 10.80
C PHE A 56 -2.21 12.67 10.73
N LEU A 57 -3.39 12.24 10.26
CA LEU A 57 -4.60 13.08 10.25
C LEU A 57 -5.10 13.42 11.67
N LYS A 58 -5.02 12.44 12.59
CA LYS A 58 -5.36 12.62 14.02
C LYS A 58 -4.43 13.59 14.72
N GLU A 59 -3.12 13.51 14.49
CA GLU A 59 -2.11 14.40 15.09
C GLU A 59 -2.29 15.85 14.62
N LYS A 60 -2.52 16.08 13.32
CA LYS A 60 -2.72 17.43 12.79
C LYS A 60 -4.12 18.00 13.08
N ALA A 61 -5.10 17.16 13.40
CA ALA A 61 -6.50 17.50 13.71
C ALA A 61 -7.16 18.47 12.70
N ARG A 62 -6.75 18.39 11.42
CA ARG A 62 -7.18 19.28 10.33
C ARG A 62 -7.41 18.49 9.03
N PRO A 63 -8.38 18.89 8.19
CA PRO A 63 -8.57 18.30 6.87
C PRO A 63 -7.35 18.60 5.99
N MET A 64 -6.73 17.57 5.40
CA MET A 64 -5.51 17.70 4.60
C MET A 64 -5.65 17.07 3.21
N ARG A 65 -4.85 17.54 2.25
CA ARG A 65 -4.81 16.97 0.90
C ARG A 65 -3.98 15.68 0.90
N PRO A 66 -4.32 14.66 0.10
CA PRO A 66 -3.52 13.42 -0.01
C PRO A 66 -2.04 13.64 -0.38
N ASN A 67 -1.72 14.73 -1.10
CA ASN A 67 -0.35 15.16 -1.38
C ASN A 67 0.46 15.51 -0.11
N GLU A 68 -0.16 16.21 0.85
CA GLU A 68 0.47 16.59 2.11
C GLU A 68 0.67 15.36 2.99
N ILE A 69 -0.34 14.47 3.03
CA ILE A 69 -0.28 13.19 3.75
C ILE A 69 0.89 12.35 3.23
N ALA A 70 1.02 12.19 1.91
CA ALA A 70 2.10 11.42 1.30
C ALA A 70 3.50 11.95 1.65
N SER A 71 3.65 13.28 1.68
CA SER A 71 4.89 13.94 2.13
C SER A 71 5.15 13.72 3.62
N GLY A 72 4.11 13.78 4.46
CA GLY A 72 4.20 13.60 5.91
C GLY A 72 4.61 12.19 6.34
N ILE A 73 4.09 11.15 5.68
CA ILE A 73 4.39 9.74 5.99
C ILE A 73 5.54 9.14 5.15
N GLY A 74 6.23 9.94 4.34
CA GLY A 74 7.35 9.49 3.50
C GLY A 74 7.02 8.33 2.55
N SER A 75 5.77 8.24 2.08
CA SER A 75 5.30 7.11 1.26
C SER A 75 5.14 7.47 -0.21
N PRO A 76 5.26 6.51 -1.15
CA PRO A 76 5.04 6.78 -2.58
C PRO A 76 3.63 7.32 -2.81
N LYS A 77 3.51 8.45 -3.53
CA LYS A 77 2.22 9.13 -3.78
C LYS A 77 1.15 8.17 -4.32
N SER A 78 1.50 7.31 -5.29
CA SER A 78 0.58 6.29 -5.85
C SER A 78 -0.07 5.42 -4.77
N THR A 79 0.75 4.88 -3.86
CA THR A 79 0.28 4.04 -2.75
C THR A 79 -0.62 4.81 -1.80
N VAL A 80 -0.31 6.09 -1.52
CA VAL A 80 -1.16 6.92 -0.65
C VAL A 80 -2.50 7.22 -1.31
N TYR A 81 -2.54 7.49 -2.61
CA TYR A 81 -3.80 7.66 -3.35
C TYR A 81 -4.65 6.38 -3.36
N GLU A 82 -4.05 5.21 -3.59
CA GLU A 82 -4.73 3.90 -3.53
C GLU A 82 -5.31 3.62 -2.12
N LEU A 83 -4.53 3.89 -1.07
CA LEU A 83 -4.98 3.71 0.32
C LEU A 83 -6.05 4.73 0.72
N VAL A 84 -5.90 6.01 0.37
CA VAL A 84 -6.92 7.03 0.64
C VAL A 84 -8.23 6.70 -0.09
N ALA A 85 -8.19 6.25 -1.34
CA ALA A 85 -9.38 5.79 -2.06
C ALA A 85 -10.04 4.60 -1.33
N SER A 86 -9.26 3.60 -0.94
CA SER A 86 -9.74 2.43 -0.17
C SER A 86 -10.36 2.80 1.18
N LEU A 87 -9.84 3.84 1.85
CA LEU A 87 -10.36 4.35 3.12
C LEU A 87 -11.62 5.21 2.95
N LEU A 88 -11.73 5.96 1.84
CA LEU A 88 -12.93 6.72 1.46
C LEU A 88 -14.10 5.78 1.13
N GLU A 89 -13.86 4.71 0.37
CA GLU A 89 -14.87 3.67 0.07
C GLU A 89 -15.44 3.05 1.37
N ARG A 90 -14.56 2.77 2.34
CA ARG A 90 -14.93 2.22 3.65
C ARG A 90 -15.56 3.24 4.61
N ARG A 91 -15.73 4.50 4.19
CA ARG A 91 -16.19 5.65 5.03
C ARG A 91 -15.32 5.91 6.28
N ILE A 92 -14.08 5.41 6.27
CA ILE A 92 -13.07 5.67 7.30
C ILE A 92 -12.51 7.08 7.10
N LEU A 93 -12.35 7.51 5.85
CA LEU A 93 -12.17 8.92 5.50
C LEU A 93 -13.45 9.48 4.87
N GLU A 94 -13.66 10.78 5.03
CA GLU A 94 -14.66 11.57 4.29
C GLU A 94 -13.96 12.77 3.63
N THR A 95 -14.42 13.18 2.44
CA THR A 95 -13.93 14.39 1.76
C THR A 95 -14.60 15.63 2.36
N VAL A 96 -13.80 16.66 2.65
CA VAL A 96 -14.26 17.90 3.29
C VAL A 96 -13.98 19.09 2.38
N GLY A 97 -15.04 19.84 2.04
CA GLY A 97 -14.95 20.99 1.14
C GLY A 97 -14.81 20.63 -0.34
N LYS A 98 -14.40 21.59 -1.17
CA LYS A 98 -14.33 21.45 -2.65
C LYS A 98 -12.96 21.05 -3.19
N ASP A 99 -11.91 21.17 -2.38
CA ASP A 99 -10.51 21.04 -2.77
C ASP A 99 -9.91 19.62 -2.65
N GLY A 100 -10.76 18.61 -2.42
CA GLY A 100 -10.29 17.24 -2.19
C GLY A 100 -9.46 17.06 -0.91
N HIS A 101 -9.68 17.90 0.11
CA HIS A 101 -9.18 17.60 1.45
C HIS A 101 -9.92 16.36 1.98
N VAL A 102 -9.19 15.49 2.67
CA VAL A 102 -9.73 14.34 3.37
C VAL A 102 -9.57 14.53 4.87
N TYR A 103 -10.52 14.00 5.63
CA TYR A 103 -10.48 13.97 7.08
C TYR A 103 -11.07 12.67 7.63
N LEU A 104 -10.89 12.43 8.92
CA LEU A 104 -11.45 11.28 9.61
C LEU A 104 -12.98 11.29 9.50
N GLY A 105 -13.53 10.22 8.94
CA GLY A 105 -14.96 10.05 8.71
C GLY A 105 -15.71 9.57 9.95
N ARG A 106 -17.05 9.61 9.88
CA ARG A 106 -17.94 9.20 10.98
C ARG A 106 -17.76 7.74 11.39
N GLN A 107 -17.22 6.87 10.54
CA GLN A 107 -17.02 5.47 10.89
C GLN A 107 -15.97 5.25 12.00
N LEU A 108 -14.96 6.13 12.13
CA LEU A 108 -14.07 6.08 13.30
C LEU A 108 -14.81 6.41 14.60
N TYR A 109 -15.77 7.35 14.56
CA TYR A 109 -16.57 7.70 15.73
C TYR A 109 -17.41 6.50 16.20
N PHE A 110 -18.06 5.78 15.28
CA PHE A 110 -18.79 4.56 15.61
C PHE A 110 -17.88 3.44 16.14
N LEU A 111 -16.67 3.30 15.61
CA LEU A 111 -15.67 2.35 16.09
C LEU A 111 -15.20 2.70 17.51
N GLY A 112 -14.92 3.98 17.78
CA GLY A 112 -14.60 4.48 19.12
C GLY A 112 -15.74 4.29 20.12
N GLN A 113 -16.99 4.54 19.71
CA GLN A 113 -18.17 4.30 20.53
C GLN A 113 -18.44 2.80 20.76
N ALA A 114 -18.04 1.90 19.85
CA ALA A 114 -18.05 0.46 20.11
C ALA A 114 -16.97 0.05 21.11
N HIS A 115 -15.78 0.65 21.04
CA HIS A 115 -14.71 0.41 22.00
C HIS A 115 -15.09 0.87 23.42
N LEU A 116 -15.61 2.09 23.58
CA LEU A 116 -16.07 2.62 24.86
C LEU A 116 -17.18 1.75 25.50
N ARG A 117 -18.09 1.19 24.69
CA ARG A 117 -19.14 0.27 25.17
C ARG A 117 -18.63 -1.12 25.61
N HIS A 118 -17.37 -1.46 25.31
CA HIS A 118 -16.72 -2.67 25.82
C HIS A 118 -15.68 -2.37 26.91
N PHE A 119 -15.38 -1.09 27.16
CA PHE A 119 -14.52 -0.62 28.24
C PHE A 119 -15.32 -0.39 29.52
N ASP A 120 -16.14 -1.38 29.90
CA ASP A 120 -16.68 -1.47 31.25
C ASP A 120 -15.52 -1.64 32.24
N PHE A 121 -15.52 -0.84 33.31
CA PHE A 121 -14.47 -0.79 34.35
C PHE A 121 -14.29 -2.11 35.15
N THR A 122 -15.03 -3.16 34.82
CA THR A 122 -15.12 -4.43 35.56
C THR A 122 -13.98 -5.44 35.28
N ARG A 123 -12.84 -4.99 34.73
CA ARG A 123 -11.69 -5.87 34.39
C ARG A 123 -10.36 -5.51 35.06
N GLU A 124 -10.38 -4.63 36.06
CA GLU A 124 -9.26 -4.45 36.99
C GLU A 124 -9.73 -4.76 38.43
N ALA A 125 -9.68 -6.05 38.76
CA ALA A 125 -9.81 -6.63 40.09
C ALA A 125 -8.85 -7.82 40.21
#